data_AF-A0A8H3TTH9-F1
#
_entry.id   AF-A0A8H3TTH9-F1
#
_cell.length_a   1.000
_cell.length_b   1.000
_cell.length_c   1.000
_cell.angle_alpha   90.00
_cell.angle_beta   90.00
_cell.angle_gamma   90.00
#
_symmetry.space_group_name_H-M   'P 1'
#
loop_
_entity.id
_entity.type
_entity.pdbx_description
1 polymer ?
#
loop_
_entity_poly.entity_id
_entity_poly.type
_entity_poly.pdbx_seq_one_letter_code
_entity_poly.pdbx_strand_id
1 'polypeptide(L)'
;MSGPSPAPDTIAHKRTHDETADAPIDGPAAKRQHVGPATVDPSTASAADRVVATSSTNVLLTEPAPRSSLPPMDEEEMMAMLSAQESGLDAARAGPSLVPSGERSTSSKKQQQKERQKQRAKEKQEKSAERYKGKGSREWGSRNDGEAGAAGAGKDEADKAPRLPKYKCAILLGFSGSGYNGMQIQNASAAAPDAPPTATRTIEGILFKALVDVGAVASINADDPKKVDLSRAARTDAGVSAAGNVVSLKMIIKPPGVETADDLVRAINARLPEDIRVWSWTRTLQGFNARTACDTRVYEYLLPSYALLPPRPGTHLHHQILTNATAAGLTYEEHAFWQGYDHDAALAEAARDVQPGPVIEGIQPEEPEMTPARRRTLAELARKRAFRISREEVDRFRELMKAYLGTHNFHNYTLGKSFKDRACNRYMIDIDVAEPVEHNGMEWLSVKIHGQSFMLHQIRKMISMAVLAARTKTPASLIPKTFGPEQIHVPKAPALGLLLEQPRFKTYNDNMLLKSKQNKVEHNHPLEFETHKDEIFAFKLKHIYERLRRDEESAAHYHNWTTNLDNVQGSSLSYLNPQGDIPEQALRNKKSEGPKADKEQPLEGVESDDEGKPGKQEDY
;
A
#
# COMPACT_ATOMS: atom_id res chain seq x y z
N MET A 1 19.81 10.48 63.91
CA MET A 1 18.54 10.44 64.66
C MET A 1 17.54 9.79 63.72
N SER A 2 17.14 8.54 63.96
CA SER A 2 15.91 8.19 64.69
C SER A 2 14.67 8.68 63.91
N GLY A 3 13.88 7.87 63.19
CA GLY A 3 13.62 6.42 63.29
C GLY A 3 12.37 6.14 64.15
N PRO A 4 11.58 5.06 63.93
CA PRO A 4 11.89 3.86 63.15
C PRO A 4 10.79 3.43 62.11
N SER A 5 11.00 2.27 61.46
CA SER A 5 9.94 1.42 60.88
C SER A 5 9.62 0.28 61.87
N PRO A 6 8.48 -0.44 61.76
CA PRO A 6 8.56 -1.77 61.12
C PRO A 6 7.26 -2.27 60.44
N ALA A 7 7.36 -3.45 59.82
CA ALA A 7 6.28 -4.40 59.49
C ALA A 7 6.42 -5.64 60.45
N PRO A 8 5.76 -6.83 60.30
CA PRO A 8 4.82 -7.30 59.28
C PRO A 8 3.60 -8.04 59.91
N ASP A 9 3.31 -9.26 59.45
CA ASP A 9 2.41 -10.30 59.99
C ASP A 9 0.88 -10.13 59.87
N THR A 10 0.07 -11.19 59.99
CA THR A 10 -0.09 -12.46 59.22
C THR A 10 -1.20 -13.30 59.91
N ILE A 11 -2.02 -14.03 59.13
CA ILE A 11 -2.75 -15.28 59.50
C ILE A 11 -3.77 -15.26 60.69
N ALA A 12 -5.05 -15.12 60.32
CA ALA A 12 -6.20 -16.04 60.57
C ALA A 12 -6.69 -16.55 61.97
N HIS A 13 -8.01 -16.86 61.97
CA HIS A 13 -8.78 -17.79 62.82
C HIS A 13 -9.16 -17.45 64.28
N LYS A 14 -10.48 -17.33 64.54
CA LYS A 14 -11.41 -18.39 65.04
C LYS A 14 -12.86 -17.89 64.87
N ARG A 15 -13.89 -18.68 64.50
CA ARG A 15 -14.48 -19.95 65.00
C ARG A 15 -15.22 -19.84 66.35
N THR A 16 -16.52 -20.10 66.30
CA THR A 16 -17.38 -20.75 67.32
C THR A 16 -18.38 -21.62 66.53
N HIS A 17 -18.25 -22.94 66.62
CA HIS A 17 -19.08 -23.89 67.40
C HIS A 17 -20.39 -24.33 66.70
N ASP A 18 -20.66 -25.63 66.50
CA ASP A 18 -19.73 -26.79 66.39
C ASP A 18 -20.29 -27.87 65.41
N GLU A 19 -20.48 -29.20 65.60
CA GLU A 19 -20.25 -30.15 66.72
C GLU A 19 -20.13 -31.63 66.22
N THR A 20 -19.89 -32.57 67.14
CA THR A 20 -19.92 -34.06 67.13
C THR A 20 -20.38 -34.82 65.87
N ALA A 21 -19.63 -35.79 65.30
CA ALA A 21 -19.17 -37.13 65.80
C ALA A 21 -20.18 -38.28 65.52
N ASP A 22 -19.85 -39.58 65.44
CA ASP A 22 -18.63 -40.33 65.86
C ASP A 22 -18.35 -41.64 65.04
N ALA A 23 -17.51 -42.54 65.58
CA ALA A 23 -16.80 -43.72 65.04
C ALA A 23 -17.59 -44.97 64.50
N PRO A 24 -16.92 -46.01 63.92
CA PRO A 24 -17.51 -47.13 63.15
C PRO A 24 -17.43 -48.53 63.85
N ILE A 25 -17.77 -49.66 63.17
CA ILE A 25 -17.08 -51.00 63.18
C ILE A 25 -17.88 -52.16 62.49
N ASP A 26 -17.14 -53.15 61.94
CA ASP A 26 -17.44 -54.59 61.62
C ASP A 26 -18.14 -55.12 60.34
N GLY A 27 -17.85 -56.41 60.05
CA GLY A 27 -18.40 -57.30 58.99
C GLY A 27 -19.15 -58.52 59.55
N PRO A 28 -18.97 -59.80 59.10
CA PRO A 28 -18.07 -60.34 58.06
C PRO A 28 -18.67 -61.50 57.18
N ALA A 29 -17.77 -62.34 56.58
CA ALA A 29 -17.97 -63.66 55.90
C ALA A 29 -18.52 -63.64 54.46
N ALA A 30 -18.23 -64.56 53.49
CA ALA A 30 -17.30 -65.67 53.20
C ALA A 30 -17.82 -66.28 51.83
N LYS A 31 -17.17 -67.10 50.97
CA LYS A 31 -15.90 -67.85 50.89
C LYS A 31 -15.69 -68.37 49.44
N ARG A 32 -14.51 -68.19 48.80
CA ARG A 32 -13.85 -68.96 47.66
C ARG A 32 -14.70 -69.27 46.37
N GLN A 33 -14.16 -69.55 45.16
CA GLN A 33 -12.88 -70.12 44.71
C GLN A 33 -12.53 -69.71 43.23
N HIS A 34 -11.34 -70.06 42.71
CA HIS A 34 -10.84 -69.73 41.35
C HIS A 34 -11.38 -70.61 40.21
N VAL A 35 -11.35 -70.11 38.96
CA VAL A 35 -10.59 -70.66 37.79
C VAL A 35 -10.61 -69.66 36.59
N GLY A 36 -9.71 -69.86 35.62
CA GLY A 36 -9.46 -68.99 34.45
C GLY A 36 -10.21 -69.33 33.14
N PRO A 37 -9.68 -68.92 31.96
CA PRO A 37 -10.51 -68.33 30.90
C PRO A 37 -10.75 -69.19 29.64
N ALA A 38 -11.78 -68.82 28.85
CA ALA A 38 -11.95 -69.20 27.44
C ALA A 38 -12.87 -68.22 26.67
N THR A 39 -12.82 -68.32 25.34
CA THR A 39 -13.80 -67.85 24.34
C THR A 39 -15.18 -68.54 24.55
N VAL A 40 -16.30 -68.19 23.90
CA VAL A 40 -16.54 -67.84 22.47
C VAL A 40 -17.86 -67.05 22.28
N ASP A 41 -17.97 -66.32 21.17
CA ASP A 41 -19.23 -65.95 20.47
C ASP A 41 -19.89 -67.25 19.87
N PRO A 42 -21.16 -67.33 19.39
CA PRO A 42 -21.96 -66.21 18.86
C PRO A 42 -23.52 -66.31 18.97
N SER A 43 -24.18 -65.34 18.31
CA SER A 43 -25.35 -65.51 17.41
C SER A 43 -26.82 -65.50 17.91
N THR A 44 -27.68 -64.98 17.01
CA THR A 44 -29.16 -65.11 16.90
C THR A 44 -30.01 -64.63 18.09
N ALA A 45 -30.87 -63.60 18.01
CA ALA A 45 -31.76 -63.04 16.97
C ALA A 45 -33.13 -63.73 16.79
N SER A 46 -34.15 -63.17 17.47
CA SER A 46 -35.57 -63.15 17.10
C SER A 46 -36.24 -62.07 17.97
N ALA A 47 -36.87 -60.98 17.53
CA ALA A 47 -37.77 -60.65 16.41
C ALA A 47 -39.28 -60.68 16.81
N ALA A 48 -39.95 -59.55 16.58
CA ALA A 48 -41.35 -59.23 16.91
C ALA A 48 -41.68 -59.14 18.43
N ASP A 49 -42.65 -58.34 18.92
CA ASP A 49 -43.67 -57.52 18.24
C ASP A 49 -44.06 -56.26 19.07
N ARG A 50 -44.91 -55.39 18.49
CA ARG A 50 -45.77 -54.35 19.10
C ARG A 50 -45.22 -52.94 19.38
N VAL A 51 -45.37 -52.14 18.34
CA VAL A 51 -45.65 -50.69 18.29
C VAL A 51 -46.35 -50.08 19.52
N VAL A 52 -45.73 -49.04 20.11
CA VAL A 52 -46.37 -47.75 20.46
C VAL A 52 -45.36 -46.65 20.11
N ALA A 53 -45.82 -45.50 19.60
CA ALA A 53 -44.94 -44.42 19.13
C ALA A 53 -44.63 -43.36 20.20
N THR A 54 -43.42 -42.78 20.16
CA THR A 54 -43.19 -41.38 20.59
C THR A 54 -41.90 -40.81 19.99
N SER A 55 -41.86 -39.48 19.90
CA SER A 55 -40.79 -38.67 19.27
C SER A 55 -39.37 -38.98 19.78
N SER A 56 -38.41 -39.12 18.85
CA SER A 56 -37.15 -38.34 18.79
C SER A 56 -36.18 -38.89 17.74
N THR A 57 -36.13 -38.30 16.56
CA THR A 57 -35.05 -38.56 15.59
C THR A 57 -33.83 -37.69 15.92
N ASN A 58 -32.82 -38.30 16.55
CA ASN A 58 -31.47 -37.75 16.55
C ASN A 58 -30.96 -37.68 15.11
N VAL A 59 -30.84 -36.46 14.56
CA VAL A 59 -29.98 -36.25 13.39
C VAL A 59 -28.54 -36.31 13.89
N LEU A 60 -27.80 -37.32 13.42
CA LEU A 60 -26.39 -37.48 13.76
C LEU A 60 -25.62 -36.28 13.18
N LEU A 61 -25.18 -35.36 14.04
CA LEU A 61 -24.24 -34.31 13.65
C LEU A 61 -22.92 -34.99 13.25
N THR A 62 -22.70 -35.09 11.95
CA THR A 62 -21.36 -35.39 11.43
C THR A 62 -20.50 -34.16 11.72
N GLU A 63 -19.52 -34.32 12.61
CA GLU A 63 -18.58 -33.24 12.90
C GLU A 63 -17.89 -32.81 11.59
N PRO A 64 -17.81 -31.50 11.30
CA PRO A 64 -17.10 -31.04 10.13
C PRO A 64 -15.62 -31.40 10.30
N ALA A 65 -15.07 -32.18 9.35
CA ALA A 65 -13.70 -32.66 9.42
C ALA A 65 -12.72 -31.50 9.68
N PRO A 66 -11.68 -31.70 10.53
CA PRO A 66 -10.79 -30.63 10.94
C PRO A 66 -10.07 -30.04 9.72
N ARG A 67 -10.53 -28.85 9.29
CA ARG A 67 -9.81 -28.04 8.31
C ARG A 67 -8.46 -27.71 8.93
N SER A 68 -7.39 -27.96 8.19
CA SER A 68 -6.02 -27.82 8.69
C SER A 68 -5.73 -26.35 9.03
N SER A 69 -5.82 -26.01 10.31
CA SER A 69 -5.13 -24.84 10.84
C SER A 69 -3.64 -25.07 10.63
N LEU A 70 -3.05 -24.30 9.72
CA LEU A 70 -1.60 -24.08 9.78
C LEU A 70 -1.29 -23.49 11.16
N PRO A 71 -0.18 -23.89 11.81
CA PRO A 71 0.22 -23.27 13.06
C PRO A 71 0.43 -21.76 12.86
N PRO A 72 0.32 -20.94 13.92
CA PRO A 72 0.67 -19.53 13.83
C PRO A 72 2.15 -19.40 13.46
N MET A 73 2.38 -19.04 12.20
CA MET A 73 3.70 -18.88 11.59
C MET A 73 4.49 -17.80 12.35
N ASP A 74 5.69 -18.14 12.82
CA ASP A 74 6.52 -17.17 13.52
C ASP A 74 7.17 -16.17 12.55
N GLU A 75 7.86 -15.16 13.10
CA GLU A 75 8.49 -14.14 12.25
C GLU A 75 9.60 -14.71 11.37
N GLU A 76 10.30 -15.78 11.79
CA GLU A 76 11.39 -16.39 11.03
C GLU A 76 10.85 -17.24 9.86
N GLU A 77 9.78 -18.00 10.06
CA GLU A 77 9.04 -18.68 8.99
C GLU A 77 8.40 -17.69 8.01
N MET A 78 7.82 -16.58 8.49
CA MET A 78 7.29 -15.51 7.64
C MET A 78 8.40 -14.84 6.82
N MET A 79 9.56 -14.58 7.43
CA MET A 79 10.74 -14.02 6.74
C MET A 79 11.25 -15.00 5.66
N ALA A 80 11.29 -16.30 5.95
CA ALA A 80 11.64 -17.34 4.99
C ALA A 80 10.65 -17.42 3.82
N MET A 81 9.34 -17.39 4.08
CA MET A 81 8.33 -17.51 3.01
C MET A 81 8.28 -16.27 2.10
N LEU A 82 8.37 -15.06 2.66
CA LEU A 82 8.40 -13.83 1.87
C LEU A 82 9.69 -13.74 1.02
N SER A 83 10.84 -14.15 1.57
CA SER A 83 12.11 -14.23 0.81
C SER A 83 12.03 -15.29 -0.30
N ALA A 84 11.46 -16.46 -0.01
CA ALA A 84 11.25 -17.52 -1.00
C ALA A 84 10.36 -17.05 -2.17
N GLN A 85 9.29 -16.31 -1.89
CA GLN A 85 8.41 -15.74 -2.92
C GLN A 85 9.14 -14.77 -3.88
N GLU A 86 10.11 -13.99 -3.40
CA GLU A 86 10.91 -13.13 -4.29
C GLU A 86 11.90 -13.95 -5.12
N SER A 87 12.52 -14.98 -4.54
CA SER A 87 13.45 -15.86 -5.28
C SER A 87 12.78 -16.68 -6.42
N GLY A 88 11.53 -17.11 -6.23
CA GLY A 88 10.80 -17.89 -7.23
C GLY A 88 10.45 -17.12 -8.51
N LEU A 89 10.28 -15.79 -8.41
CA LEU A 89 9.85 -14.93 -9.51
C LEU A 89 10.94 -14.73 -10.58
N ASP A 90 12.22 -14.72 -10.21
CA ASP A 90 13.31 -14.62 -11.19
C ASP A 90 13.72 -15.98 -11.75
N ALA A 91 13.59 -17.07 -10.98
CA ALA A 91 13.77 -18.43 -11.50
C ALA A 91 12.76 -18.77 -12.62
N ALA A 92 11.50 -18.33 -12.47
CA ALA A 92 10.43 -18.54 -13.46
C ALA A 92 10.62 -17.78 -14.79
N ARG A 93 11.61 -16.88 -14.90
CA ARG A 93 11.82 -16.04 -16.11
C ARG A 93 12.79 -16.61 -17.16
N ALA A 94 13.41 -17.76 -16.91
CA ALA A 94 14.33 -18.42 -17.84
C ALA A 94 13.63 -19.17 -19.00
N GLY A 95 12.72 -18.51 -19.72
CA GLY A 95 12.01 -19.06 -20.88
C GLY A 95 12.88 -19.14 -22.15
N PRO A 96 12.66 -20.14 -23.04
CA PRO A 96 13.59 -20.45 -24.15
C PRO A 96 13.56 -19.42 -25.29
N SER A 97 14.70 -19.32 -26.00
CA SER A 97 14.88 -18.45 -27.16
C SER A 97 14.03 -18.89 -28.36
N LEU A 98 13.09 -18.04 -28.80
CA LEU A 98 12.26 -18.29 -29.98
C LEU A 98 13.01 -17.95 -31.27
N VAL A 99 13.27 -18.98 -32.08
CA VAL A 99 13.84 -18.86 -33.42
C VAL A 99 12.75 -18.40 -34.41
N PRO A 100 12.98 -17.39 -35.27
CA PRO A 100 11.98 -16.91 -36.21
C PRO A 100 11.90 -17.77 -37.49
N SER A 101 10.68 -18.06 -37.95
CA SER A 101 10.43 -18.81 -39.20
C SER A 101 9.21 -18.27 -39.95
N GLY A 102 9.34 -18.09 -41.28
CA GLY A 102 8.22 -17.90 -42.21
C GLY A 102 7.94 -16.44 -42.61
N GLU A 103 8.31 -16.07 -43.84
CA GLU A 103 7.94 -14.78 -44.44
C GLU A 103 6.60 -14.84 -45.21
N ARG A 104 5.88 -13.72 -45.30
CA ARG A 104 5.15 -13.33 -46.52
C ARG A 104 4.83 -11.82 -46.62
N SER A 105 5.41 -11.20 -47.66
CA SER A 105 4.97 -9.98 -48.38
C SER A 105 4.14 -8.89 -47.68
N THR A 106 4.79 -7.90 -47.03
CA THR A 106 4.23 -6.53 -46.83
C THR A 106 5.30 -5.40 -46.90
N SER A 107 6.42 -5.61 -47.61
CA SER A 107 7.62 -4.74 -47.55
C SER A 107 7.39 -3.27 -47.94
N SER A 108 6.77 -3.02 -49.10
CA SER A 108 6.69 -1.68 -49.74
C SER A 108 6.20 -0.55 -48.82
N LYS A 109 5.04 -0.70 -48.16
CA LYS A 109 4.43 0.38 -47.36
C LYS A 109 5.21 0.70 -46.08
N LYS A 110 5.81 -0.30 -45.42
CA LYS A 110 6.66 -0.08 -44.23
C LYS A 110 7.95 0.68 -44.58
N GLN A 111 8.49 0.45 -45.78
CA GLN A 111 9.74 1.09 -46.22
C GLN A 111 9.54 2.59 -46.49
N GLN A 112 8.53 2.97 -47.26
CA GLN A 112 8.18 4.39 -47.49
C GLN A 112 7.88 5.16 -46.19
N GLN A 113 7.19 4.54 -45.23
CA GLN A 113 6.90 5.19 -43.95
C GLN A 113 8.18 5.46 -43.13
N LYS A 114 9.14 4.53 -43.16
CA LYS A 114 10.44 4.66 -42.49
C LYS A 114 11.32 5.74 -43.16
N GLU A 115 11.25 5.87 -44.49
CA GLU A 115 11.97 6.90 -45.25
C GLU A 115 11.39 8.30 -45.01
N ARG A 116 10.06 8.48 -45.01
CA ARG A 116 9.43 9.77 -44.68
C ARG A 116 9.73 10.23 -43.24
N GLN A 117 9.87 9.30 -42.29
CA GLN A 117 10.36 9.62 -40.94
C GLN A 117 11.84 10.04 -40.95
N LYS A 118 12.69 9.35 -41.73
CA LYS A 118 14.13 9.66 -41.86
C LYS A 118 14.38 11.02 -42.52
N GLN A 119 13.61 11.39 -43.54
CA GLN A 119 13.64 12.72 -44.17
C GLN A 119 13.19 13.81 -43.19
N ARG A 120 12.06 13.63 -42.50
CA ARG A 120 11.58 14.60 -41.49
C ARG A 120 12.55 14.79 -40.33
N ALA A 121 13.30 13.76 -39.94
CA ALA A 121 14.38 13.89 -38.96
C ALA A 121 15.54 14.72 -39.51
N LYS A 122 15.97 14.47 -40.76
CA LYS A 122 17.06 15.20 -41.43
C LYS A 122 16.72 16.69 -41.60
N GLU A 123 15.52 17.03 -42.09
CA GLU A 123 15.06 18.43 -42.18
C GLU A 123 15.10 19.15 -40.83
N LYS A 124 14.68 18.47 -39.74
CA LYS A 124 14.67 19.05 -38.39
C LYS A 124 16.09 19.30 -37.88
N GLN A 125 17.02 18.42 -38.23
CA GLN A 125 18.43 18.54 -37.89
C GLN A 125 19.12 19.65 -38.69
N GLU A 126 18.84 19.75 -40.00
CA GLU A 126 19.38 20.80 -40.88
C GLU A 126 18.87 22.19 -40.47
N LYS A 127 17.57 22.35 -40.23
CA LYS A 127 16.99 23.61 -39.72
C LYS A 127 17.52 23.98 -38.31
N SER A 128 17.97 23.00 -37.51
CA SER A 128 18.65 23.28 -36.23
C SER A 128 20.11 23.74 -36.43
N ALA A 129 20.81 23.21 -37.43
CA ALA A 129 22.18 23.58 -37.76
C ALA A 129 22.27 24.97 -38.43
N GLU A 130 21.31 25.33 -39.29
CA GLU A 130 21.20 26.68 -39.84
C GLU A 130 20.99 27.72 -38.73
N ARG A 131 20.11 27.42 -37.76
CA ARG A 131 19.88 28.27 -36.59
C ARG A 131 21.13 28.47 -35.71
N TYR A 132 22.11 27.57 -35.81
CA TYR A 132 23.40 27.64 -35.10
C TYR A 132 24.50 28.40 -35.87
N LYS A 133 24.41 28.49 -37.20
CA LYS A 133 25.38 29.24 -38.03
C LYS A 133 25.25 30.76 -37.92
N GLY A 134 24.17 31.26 -37.29
CA GLY A 134 23.85 32.69 -37.19
C GLY A 134 24.61 33.50 -36.11
N LYS A 135 25.57 32.91 -35.39
CA LYS A 135 26.46 33.64 -34.47
C LYS A 135 27.91 33.24 -34.72
N GLY A 136 28.73 34.23 -35.08
CA GLY A 136 30.11 34.04 -35.52
C GLY A 136 31.05 33.53 -34.42
N SER A 137 32.09 32.81 -34.86
CA SER A 137 33.15 32.27 -34.00
C SER A 137 33.92 33.38 -33.28
N ARG A 138 34.30 33.13 -32.03
CA ARG A 138 35.63 33.53 -31.51
C ARG A 138 36.28 32.31 -30.86
N GLU A 139 37.53 32.11 -31.24
CA GLU A 139 38.35 30.95 -30.96
C GLU A 139 39.09 31.14 -29.63
N TRP A 140 38.93 30.19 -28.69
CA TRP A 140 39.55 30.32 -27.36
C TRP A 140 40.95 29.68 -27.37
N GLY A 141 41.96 30.48 -27.73
CA GLY A 141 43.37 30.10 -27.59
C GLY A 141 43.79 29.98 -26.12
N SER A 142 44.58 28.96 -25.79
CA SER A 142 45.14 28.76 -24.45
C SER A 142 46.24 29.79 -24.15
N ARG A 143 46.17 30.46 -22.99
CA ARG A 143 47.28 31.22 -22.39
C ARG A 143 47.28 31.09 -20.86
N ASN A 144 48.49 31.11 -20.30
CA ASN A 144 48.70 31.33 -18.87
C ASN A 144 48.38 32.79 -18.54
N ASP A 145 47.81 33.03 -17.36
CA ASP A 145 47.77 34.35 -16.75
C ASP A 145 49.01 34.54 -15.86
N GLY A 146 49.79 35.57 -16.16
CA GLY A 146 50.97 35.98 -15.40
C GLY A 146 51.07 37.50 -15.33
N GLU A 147 51.02 38.01 -14.10
CA GLU A 147 51.30 39.37 -13.64
C GLU A 147 50.50 40.60 -14.16
N ALA A 148 50.09 41.40 -13.16
CA ALA A 148 50.02 42.86 -13.11
C ALA A 148 48.94 43.64 -13.89
N GLY A 149 48.28 44.57 -13.17
CA GLY A 149 47.34 45.55 -13.74
C GLY A 149 46.34 46.13 -12.73
N ALA A 150 46.79 46.83 -11.69
CA ALA A 150 45.92 47.30 -10.60
C ALA A 150 45.33 48.71 -10.82
N ALA A 151 43.99 48.84 -10.71
CA ALA A 151 43.28 50.08 -10.33
C ALA A 151 41.77 49.81 -10.07
N GLY A 152 41.19 50.48 -9.06
CA GLY A 152 39.73 50.50 -8.81
C GLY A 152 39.27 49.60 -7.65
N ALA A 153 39.06 50.19 -6.47
CA ALA A 153 38.78 49.46 -5.24
C ALA A 153 37.29 49.45 -4.82
N GLY A 154 36.92 48.43 -4.04
CA GLY A 154 35.87 48.55 -3.02
C GLY A 154 34.46 48.06 -3.36
N LYS A 155 34.25 46.73 -3.34
CA LYS A 155 33.04 46.11 -2.75
C LYS A 155 33.18 44.60 -2.53
N ASP A 156 33.29 44.25 -1.25
CA ASP A 156 32.83 42.99 -0.64
C ASP A 156 33.24 41.68 -1.31
N GLU A 157 34.55 41.42 -1.36
CA GLU A 157 35.11 40.13 -1.74
C GLU A 157 35.08 39.12 -0.56
N ALA A 158 33.89 38.83 -0.07
CA ALA A 158 33.68 37.84 1.00
C ALA A 158 33.63 36.39 0.46
N ASP A 159 34.43 35.52 1.07
CA ASP A 159 34.47 34.05 1.01
C ASP A 159 33.61 33.34 -0.06
N LYS A 160 34.08 33.39 -1.32
CA LYS A 160 33.63 32.47 -2.37
C LYS A 160 34.32 31.12 -2.21
N ALA A 161 33.82 30.30 -1.28
CA ALA A 161 34.28 28.94 -1.03
C ALA A 161 34.46 28.14 -2.35
N PRO A 162 35.52 27.31 -2.47
CA PRO A 162 35.91 26.70 -3.73
C PRO A 162 34.80 25.85 -4.34
N ARG A 163 34.51 26.09 -5.62
CA ARG A 163 33.39 25.47 -6.35
C ARG A 163 33.67 24.00 -6.68
N LEU A 164 33.36 23.11 -5.73
CA LEU A 164 33.46 21.66 -5.90
C LEU A 164 32.64 21.15 -7.11
N PRO A 165 33.14 20.12 -7.84
CA PRO A 165 32.49 19.61 -9.04
C PRO A 165 31.16 18.91 -8.73
N LYS A 166 30.15 19.22 -9.56
CA LYS A 166 28.78 18.66 -9.46
C LYS A 166 28.54 17.64 -10.58
N TYR A 167 28.04 16.46 -10.23
CA TYR A 167 27.70 15.40 -11.19
C TYR A 167 26.22 15.07 -11.14
N LYS A 168 25.61 14.78 -12.30
CA LYS A 168 24.25 14.23 -12.36
C LYS A 168 24.29 12.80 -11.80
N CYS A 169 23.58 12.58 -10.71
CA CYS A 169 23.54 11.31 -9.98
C CYS A 169 22.10 10.83 -9.83
N ALA A 170 21.95 9.55 -9.51
CA ALA A 170 20.73 8.95 -8.99
C ALA A 170 20.97 8.50 -7.55
N ILE A 171 19.94 8.59 -6.70
CA ILE A 171 19.93 8.08 -5.32
C ILE A 171 18.78 7.08 -5.22
N LEU A 172 19.07 5.89 -4.72
CA LEU A 172 18.10 4.85 -4.35
C LEU A 172 17.72 5.05 -2.89
N LEU A 173 16.42 5.08 -2.59
CA LEU A 173 15.93 5.32 -1.23
C LEU A 173 14.62 4.59 -0.92
N GLY A 174 14.39 4.31 0.36
CA GLY A 174 13.12 3.87 0.93
C GLY A 174 12.60 4.85 1.97
N PHE A 175 11.30 4.84 2.23
CA PHE A 175 10.64 5.65 3.26
C PHE A 175 9.28 5.08 3.68
N SER A 176 8.92 5.31 4.94
CA SER A 176 7.53 5.23 5.40
C SER A 176 6.80 6.51 4.98
N GLY A 177 5.58 6.38 4.43
CA GLY A 177 4.79 7.53 3.96
C GLY A 177 3.98 8.24 5.05
N SER A 178 3.86 7.64 6.24
CA SER A 178 2.98 8.14 7.31
C SER A 178 3.61 9.34 8.05
N GLY A 179 2.83 10.38 8.29
CA GLY A 179 3.33 11.68 8.74
C GLY A 179 4.02 12.51 7.64
N TYR A 180 3.77 12.20 6.37
CA TYR A 180 4.31 12.92 5.21
C TYR A 180 3.23 13.22 4.15
N ASN A 181 3.30 14.43 3.61
CA ASN A 181 2.46 14.95 2.52
C ASN A 181 2.95 14.45 1.14
N GLY A 182 3.26 13.15 1.08
CA GLY A 182 3.77 12.45 -0.09
C GLY A 182 5.25 12.73 -0.41
N MET A 183 5.66 12.22 -1.57
CA MET A 183 7.06 12.28 -2.02
C MET A 183 7.54 13.71 -2.29
N GLN A 184 6.76 14.48 -3.07
CA GLN A 184 7.27 15.67 -3.74
C GLN A 184 7.28 16.88 -2.82
N ILE A 185 8.33 17.72 -2.90
CA ILE A 185 8.27 19.07 -2.36
C ILE A 185 7.04 19.79 -2.94
N GLN A 186 6.22 20.27 -2.03
CA GLN A 186 5.15 21.22 -2.28
C GLN A 186 5.70 22.60 -1.91
N ASN A 187 5.36 23.64 -2.68
CA ASN A 187 5.47 24.99 -2.14
C ASN A 187 4.49 25.08 -0.97
N ALA A 188 4.84 25.78 0.11
CA ALA A 188 3.87 26.08 1.15
C ALA A 188 2.62 26.71 0.49
N SER A 189 1.46 26.13 0.76
CA SER A 189 0.19 26.77 0.41
C SER A 189 0.12 28.13 1.11
N ALA A 190 -0.67 29.05 0.56
CA ALA A 190 -1.06 30.21 1.33
C ALA A 190 -1.94 29.70 2.49
N ALA A 191 -1.33 29.49 3.65
CA ALA A 191 -2.04 29.17 4.88
C ALA A 191 -3.08 30.27 5.17
N ALA A 192 -4.05 29.97 6.04
CA ALA A 192 -4.90 31.02 6.60
C ALA A 192 -4.01 32.15 7.16
N PRO A 193 -4.34 33.44 6.93
CA PRO A 193 -3.41 34.55 7.12
C PRO A 193 -2.85 34.69 8.54
N ASP A 194 -3.51 34.08 9.52
CA ASP A 194 -3.20 34.13 10.95
C ASP A 194 -2.47 32.86 11.45
N ALA A 195 -2.23 31.86 10.59
CA ALA A 195 -1.52 30.64 10.93
C ALA A 195 0.00 30.78 10.69
N PRO A 196 0.88 30.28 11.59
CA PRO A 196 2.31 30.23 11.32
C PRO A 196 2.59 29.33 10.10
N PRO A 197 3.62 29.62 9.28
CA PRO A 197 3.90 28.86 8.07
C PRO A 197 4.49 27.47 8.38
N THR A 198 3.62 26.51 8.69
CA THR A 198 3.96 25.09 8.87
C THR A 198 4.47 24.51 7.55
N ALA A 199 5.80 24.43 7.40
CA ALA A 199 6.42 23.92 6.19
C ALA A 199 6.00 22.47 5.91
N THR A 200 5.32 22.25 4.77
CA THR A 200 4.71 20.98 4.37
C THR A 200 5.72 19.82 4.39
N ARG A 201 5.63 18.96 5.41
CA ARG A 201 6.57 17.85 5.66
C ARG A 201 6.48 16.83 4.52
N THR A 202 7.52 16.74 3.71
CA THR A 202 7.59 15.94 2.46
C THR A 202 8.93 15.20 2.38
N ILE A 203 8.95 14.03 1.75
CA ILE A 203 10.15 13.17 1.66
C ILE A 203 11.28 13.89 0.93
N GLU A 204 11.00 14.48 -0.24
CA GLU A 204 12.00 15.26 -0.98
C GLU A 204 12.49 16.48 -0.20
N GLY A 205 11.64 17.11 0.64
CA GLY A 205 12.03 18.26 1.45
C GLY A 205 13.10 17.90 2.48
N ILE A 206 12.89 16.80 3.20
CA ILE A 206 13.86 16.30 4.19
C ILE A 206 15.12 15.76 3.51
N LEU A 207 14.99 14.99 2.43
CA LEU A 207 16.13 14.49 1.66
C LEU A 207 16.98 15.64 1.09
N PHE A 208 16.34 16.68 0.54
CA PHE A 208 17.05 17.83 -0.01
C PHE A 208 17.74 18.64 1.10
N LYS A 209 17.11 18.81 2.27
CA LYS A 209 17.75 19.42 3.44
C LYS A 209 18.97 18.60 3.89
N ALA A 210 18.85 17.28 4.04
CA ALA A 210 19.97 16.41 4.43
C ALA A 210 21.15 16.50 3.44
N LEU A 211 20.86 16.59 2.13
CA LEU A 211 21.86 16.80 1.09
C LEU A 211 22.53 18.18 1.14
N VAL A 212 21.83 19.23 1.61
CA VAL A 212 22.42 20.55 1.89
C VAL A 212 23.27 20.51 3.17
N ASP A 213 22.76 19.91 4.26
CA ASP A 213 23.44 19.80 5.55
C ASP A 213 24.77 19.02 5.47
N VAL A 214 24.89 18.09 4.51
CA VAL A 214 26.10 17.29 4.21
C VAL A 214 26.99 17.97 3.15
N GLY A 215 26.56 19.10 2.57
CA GLY A 215 27.32 19.83 1.54
C GLY A 215 27.28 19.17 0.15
N ALA A 216 26.51 18.09 -0.04
CA ALA A 216 26.27 17.49 -1.35
C ALA A 216 25.50 18.45 -2.29
N VAL A 217 24.68 19.34 -1.71
CA VAL A 217 24.09 20.50 -2.40
C VAL A 217 24.69 21.78 -1.80
N ALA A 218 25.51 22.48 -2.57
CA ALA A 218 26.09 23.76 -2.15
C ALA A 218 25.02 24.82 -1.86
N SER A 219 25.22 25.64 -0.82
CA SER A 219 24.21 26.53 -0.23
C SER A 219 23.54 27.51 -1.20
N ILE A 220 24.25 27.96 -2.25
CA ILE A 220 23.72 28.81 -3.33
C ILE A 220 22.62 28.13 -4.20
N ASN A 221 22.46 26.81 -4.04
CA ASN A 221 21.41 26.00 -4.66
C ASN A 221 20.32 25.55 -3.66
N ALA A 222 20.45 25.82 -2.36
CA ALA A 222 19.63 25.22 -1.29
C ALA A 222 18.19 25.77 -1.20
N ASP A 223 17.91 26.86 -1.91
CA ASP A 223 16.62 27.55 -1.96
C ASP A 223 15.66 27.02 -3.04
N ASP A 224 16.17 26.37 -4.09
CA ASP A 224 15.34 25.81 -5.17
C ASP A 224 15.91 24.48 -5.71
N PRO A 225 15.24 23.33 -5.47
CA PRO A 225 15.60 22.03 -6.04
C PRO A 225 15.75 21.99 -7.57
N LYS A 226 15.14 22.93 -8.31
CA LYS A 226 15.32 23.04 -9.77
C LYS A 226 16.75 23.47 -10.13
N LYS A 227 17.46 24.20 -9.26
CA LYS A 227 18.88 24.57 -9.44
C LYS A 227 19.82 23.37 -9.44
N VAL A 228 19.40 22.23 -8.90
CA VAL A 228 20.11 20.94 -9.03
C VAL A 228 19.41 19.97 -9.98
N ASP A 229 18.36 20.38 -10.70
CA ASP A 229 17.63 19.53 -11.65
C ASP A 229 17.14 18.23 -10.97
N LEU A 230 16.39 18.40 -9.87
CA LEU A 230 15.83 17.32 -9.05
C LEU A 230 14.57 16.71 -9.68
N SER A 231 14.64 15.41 -9.98
CA SER A 231 13.54 14.60 -10.50
C SER A 231 13.38 13.28 -9.72
N ARG A 232 12.25 12.62 -9.88
CA ARG A 232 11.82 11.43 -9.12
C ARG A 232 11.13 10.40 -10.02
N ALA A 233 11.41 9.10 -9.82
CA ALA A 233 10.90 8.00 -10.65
C ALA A 233 9.40 7.76 -10.47
N ALA A 234 8.94 7.85 -9.22
CA ALA A 234 7.55 7.83 -8.81
C ALA A 234 7.26 9.01 -7.86
N ARG A 235 6.03 9.52 -7.94
CA ARG A 235 5.41 10.33 -6.88
C ARG A 235 4.54 9.38 -6.05
N THR A 236 4.61 9.47 -4.74
CA THR A 236 3.65 8.85 -3.82
C THR A 236 2.69 9.93 -3.31
N ASP A 237 1.42 9.56 -3.12
CA ASP A 237 0.40 10.40 -2.49
C ASP A 237 0.73 10.57 -0.97
N ALA A 238 0.02 11.44 -0.25
CA ALA A 238 0.11 11.51 1.21
C ALA A 238 -0.16 10.14 1.87
N GLY A 239 0.63 9.82 2.90
CA GLY A 239 0.58 8.52 3.60
C GLY A 239 1.21 7.32 2.86
N VAL A 240 1.53 7.43 1.56
CA VAL A 240 1.96 6.28 0.73
C VAL A 240 3.47 6.05 0.80
N SER A 241 3.86 4.84 1.22
CA SER A 241 5.25 4.41 1.48
C SER A 241 6.01 3.94 0.23
N ALA A 242 7.33 3.82 0.34
CA ALA A 242 8.18 3.20 -0.68
C ALA A 242 9.30 2.35 -0.05
N ALA A 243 9.46 1.12 -0.51
CA ALA A 243 10.63 0.30 -0.23
C ALA A 243 11.83 0.76 -1.09
N GLY A 244 11.56 0.97 -2.39
CA GLY A 244 12.47 1.56 -3.34
C GLY A 244 11.82 2.65 -4.19
N ASN A 245 12.38 3.86 -4.14
CA ASN A 245 12.18 4.93 -5.11
C ASN A 245 13.56 5.41 -5.60
N VAL A 246 13.59 6.18 -6.70
CA VAL A 246 14.82 6.81 -7.21
C VAL A 246 14.59 8.28 -7.45
N VAL A 247 15.45 9.12 -6.87
CA VAL A 247 15.60 10.53 -7.28
C VAL A 247 16.84 10.72 -8.15
N SER A 248 16.86 11.77 -8.97
CA SER A 248 18.03 12.14 -9.76
C SER A 248 18.26 13.65 -9.71
N LEU A 249 19.48 14.08 -9.40
CA LEU A 249 19.86 15.48 -9.19
C LEU A 249 21.36 15.70 -9.50
N LYS A 250 21.80 16.97 -9.51
CA LYS A 250 23.21 17.36 -9.68
C LYS A 250 23.83 17.69 -8.33
N MET A 251 24.64 16.79 -7.80
CA MET A 251 25.22 16.89 -6.46
C MET A 251 26.76 16.81 -6.48
N ILE A 252 27.38 17.32 -5.42
CA ILE A 252 28.79 17.17 -5.09
C ILE A 252 28.95 15.77 -4.47
N ILE A 253 29.86 14.97 -5.04
CA ILE A 253 30.04 13.56 -4.64
C ILE A 253 31.17 13.33 -3.64
N LYS A 254 31.96 14.36 -3.37
CA LYS A 254 32.99 14.42 -2.33
C LYS A 254 32.94 15.80 -1.65
N PRO A 255 31.91 16.07 -0.82
CA PRO A 255 31.93 17.23 0.07
C PRO A 255 33.03 17.08 1.15
N PRO A 256 33.38 18.16 1.87
CA PRO A 256 34.39 18.08 2.94
C PRO A 256 34.03 17.01 3.98
N GLY A 257 35.01 16.16 4.34
CA GLY A 257 34.80 15.05 5.27
C GLY A 257 34.19 13.77 4.68
N VAL A 258 34.04 13.68 3.36
CA VAL A 258 33.54 12.49 2.65
C VAL A 258 34.56 12.00 1.61
N GLU A 259 35.13 10.82 1.84
CA GLU A 259 36.17 10.25 0.97
C GLU A 259 35.63 9.16 0.05
N THR A 260 34.80 8.26 0.57
CA THR A 260 34.19 7.12 -0.15
C THR A 260 32.73 7.38 -0.53
N ALA A 261 32.15 6.50 -1.36
CA ALA A 261 30.73 6.57 -1.69
C ALA A 261 29.83 6.26 -0.48
N ASP A 262 30.29 5.37 0.39
CA ASP A 262 29.56 4.90 1.57
C ASP A 262 29.59 5.94 2.69
N ASP A 263 30.66 6.73 2.80
CA ASP A 263 30.70 7.90 3.70
C ASP A 263 29.61 8.90 3.36
N LEU A 264 29.32 9.10 2.07
CA LEU A 264 28.23 9.97 1.63
C LEU A 264 26.87 9.40 2.03
N VAL A 265 26.66 8.08 1.88
CA VAL A 265 25.42 7.40 2.32
C VAL A 265 25.27 7.50 3.85
N ARG A 266 26.32 7.20 4.62
CA ARG A 266 26.35 7.33 6.08
C ARG A 266 26.06 8.77 6.53
N ALA A 267 26.72 9.75 5.92
CA ALA A 267 26.52 11.16 6.26
C ALA A 267 25.10 11.66 5.95
N ILE A 268 24.52 11.24 4.82
CA ILE A 268 23.11 11.57 4.48
C ILE A 268 22.16 10.88 5.46
N ASN A 269 22.31 9.56 5.71
CA ASN A 269 21.45 8.82 6.63
C ASN A 269 21.54 9.34 8.08
N ALA A 270 22.70 9.85 8.52
CA ALA A 270 22.88 10.53 9.81
C ALA A 270 22.18 11.90 9.91
N ARG A 271 21.60 12.42 8.81
CA ARG A 271 20.74 13.61 8.77
C ARG A 271 19.28 13.28 8.41
N LEU A 272 18.94 12.00 8.22
CA LEU A 272 17.58 11.54 7.94
C LEU A 272 16.94 10.92 9.20
N PRO A 273 15.62 11.12 9.40
CA PRO A 273 14.87 10.39 10.42
C PRO A 273 14.87 8.88 10.12
N GLU A 274 14.54 8.03 11.09
CA GLU A 274 14.68 6.57 10.89
C GLU A 274 13.71 5.98 9.87
N ASP A 275 12.61 6.67 9.58
CA ASP A 275 11.59 6.34 8.59
C ASP A 275 11.96 6.77 7.15
N ILE A 276 13.17 7.29 6.90
CA ILE A 276 13.71 7.55 5.56
C ILE A 276 15.15 7.01 5.47
N ARG A 277 15.46 6.24 4.42
CA ARG A 277 16.77 5.61 4.21
C ARG A 277 17.25 5.75 2.77
N VAL A 278 18.49 6.21 2.59
CA VAL A 278 19.24 6.08 1.33
C VAL A 278 19.97 4.75 1.35
N TRP A 279 19.72 3.92 0.33
CA TRP A 279 20.39 2.63 0.12
C TRP A 279 21.77 2.86 -0.52
N SER A 280 21.79 3.59 -1.63
CA SER A 280 23.00 3.88 -2.39
C SER A 280 22.77 5.03 -3.37
N TRP A 281 23.84 5.44 -4.04
CA TRP A 281 23.78 6.43 -5.12
C TRP A 281 24.77 6.05 -6.21
N THR A 282 24.51 6.48 -7.45
CA THR A 282 25.45 6.34 -8.58
C THR A 282 25.53 7.62 -9.39
N ARG A 283 26.68 7.85 -10.01
CA ARG A 283 26.83 8.81 -11.11
C ARG A 283 26.03 8.31 -12.32
N THR A 284 25.55 9.24 -13.12
CA THR A 284 24.73 8.98 -14.32
C THR A 284 25.13 9.93 -15.44
N LEU A 285 24.67 9.64 -16.67
CA LEU A 285 24.81 10.56 -17.80
C LEU A 285 24.10 11.90 -17.52
N GLN A 286 24.67 13.01 -17.97
CA GLN A 286 24.15 14.38 -17.70
C GLN A 286 22.67 14.62 -18.10
N GLY A 287 22.16 13.85 -19.07
CA GLY A 287 20.75 13.89 -19.50
C GLY A 287 19.84 12.84 -18.84
N PHE A 288 20.29 12.11 -17.82
CA PHE A 288 19.46 11.17 -17.07
C PHE A 288 18.37 11.91 -16.28
N ASN A 289 17.18 11.34 -16.21
CA ASN A 289 16.09 11.86 -15.39
C ASN A 289 15.25 10.68 -14.89
N ALA A 290 15.17 10.52 -13.57
CA ALA A 290 14.54 9.35 -12.95
C ALA A 290 13.08 9.12 -13.41
N ARG A 291 12.33 10.19 -13.72
CA ARG A 291 10.94 10.10 -14.17
C ARG A 291 10.80 9.49 -15.56
N THR A 292 11.64 9.92 -16.50
CA THR A 292 11.52 9.56 -17.94
C THR A 292 12.37 8.36 -18.33
N ALA A 293 13.39 8.01 -17.55
CA ALA A 293 14.19 6.80 -17.73
C ALA A 293 13.61 5.56 -17.03
N CYS A 294 12.62 5.71 -16.15
CA CYS A 294 11.94 4.58 -15.50
C CYS A 294 10.85 4.00 -16.42
N ASP A 295 11.08 2.74 -16.84
CA ASP A 295 10.23 2.01 -17.79
C ASP A 295 8.90 1.57 -17.17
N THR A 296 8.96 1.03 -15.95
CA THR A 296 7.85 0.36 -15.25
C THR A 296 7.99 0.53 -13.73
N ARG A 297 6.91 0.37 -12.97
CA ARG A 297 6.92 0.38 -11.50
C ARG A 297 6.21 -0.85 -10.97
N VAL A 298 6.75 -1.44 -9.90
CA VAL A 298 6.08 -2.46 -9.10
C VAL A 298 5.56 -1.78 -7.83
N TYR A 299 4.29 -2.00 -7.52
CA TYR A 299 3.69 -1.64 -6.24
C TYR A 299 3.20 -2.91 -5.54
N GLU A 300 3.10 -2.84 -4.23
CA GLU A 300 2.38 -3.80 -3.40
C GLU A 300 1.20 -3.08 -2.75
N TYR A 301 0.08 -3.77 -2.54
CA TYR A 301 -1.03 -3.30 -1.72
C TYR A 301 -1.39 -4.37 -0.70
N LEU A 302 -1.19 -4.07 0.58
CA LEU A 302 -1.63 -4.93 1.68
C LEU A 302 -3.02 -4.52 2.14
N LEU A 303 -3.87 -5.49 2.46
CA LEU A 303 -5.17 -5.27 3.09
C LEU A 303 -5.51 -6.44 4.03
N PRO A 304 -6.21 -6.20 5.15
CA PRO A 304 -6.75 -7.28 5.97
C PRO A 304 -7.75 -8.09 5.14
N SER A 305 -7.75 -9.42 5.27
CA SER A 305 -8.66 -10.29 4.50
C SER A 305 -10.14 -10.00 4.78
N TYR A 306 -10.46 -9.53 6.00
CA TYR A 306 -11.81 -9.08 6.37
C TYR A 306 -12.33 -7.91 5.51
N ALA A 307 -11.47 -7.19 4.81
CA ALA A 307 -11.90 -6.17 3.85
C ALA A 307 -12.67 -6.77 2.65
N LEU A 308 -12.57 -8.08 2.42
CA LEU A 308 -13.33 -8.82 1.39
C LEU A 308 -14.65 -9.42 1.91
N LEU A 309 -14.94 -9.32 3.22
CA LEU A 309 -16.23 -9.77 3.78
C LEU A 309 -17.41 -9.05 3.11
N PRO A 310 -18.51 -9.77 2.77
CA PRO A 310 -19.69 -9.15 2.19
C PRO A 310 -20.30 -8.07 3.12
N PRO A 311 -21.07 -7.11 2.57
CA PRO A 311 -21.60 -5.98 3.33
C PRO A 311 -22.37 -6.41 4.58
N ARG A 312 -22.16 -5.66 5.68
CA ARG A 312 -22.78 -5.94 6.98
C ARG A 312 -24.32 -5.99 6.85
N PRO A 313 -25.02 -6.98 7.44
CA PRO A 313 -26.48 -7.02 7.44
C PRO A 313 -27.12 -5.70 7.88
N GLY A 314 -28.28 -5.38 7.30
CA GLY A 314 -29.01 -4.12 7.54
C GLY A 314 -28.43 -2.86 6.84
N THR A 315 -27.27 -2.94 6.18
CA THR A 315 -26.69 -1.79 5.46
C THR A 315 -27.31 -1.56 4.07
N HIS A 316 -27.15 -0.36 3.52
CA HIS A 316 -27.72 -0.02 2.20
C HIS A 316 -27.19 -0.93 1.08
N LEU A 317 -25.88 -1.22 1.09
CA LEU A 317 -25.26 -2.11 0.11
C LEU A 317 -25.68 -3.57 0.30
N HIS A 318 -25.92 -4.03 1.54
CA HIS A 318 -26.53 -5.33 1.81
C HIS A 318 -27.95 -5.43 1.24
N HIS A 319 -28.80 -4.43 1.50
CA HIS A 319 -30.15 -4.38 0.90
C HIS A 319 -30.10 -4.33 -0.63
N GLN A 320 -29.16 -3.58 -1.24
CA GLN A 320 -28.95 -3.59 -2.69
C GLN A 320 -28.63 -4.99 -3.22
N ILE A 321 -27.77 -5.77 -2.55
CA ILE A 321 -27.47 -7.15 -2.95
C ILE A 321 -28.72 -8.02 -2.87
N LEU A 322 -29.49 -7.96 -1.78
CA LEU A 322 -30.73 -8.73 -1.61
C LEU A 322 -31.74 -8.42 -2.72
N THR A 323 -31.97 -7.14 -3.02
CA THR A 323 -32.86 -6.72 -4.11
C THR A 323 -32.34 -7.21 -5.48
N ASN A 324 -31.04 -7.05 -5.75
CA ASN A 324 -30.46 -7.46 -7.04
C ASN A 324 -30.45 -8.99 -7.23
N ALA A 325 -30.23 -9.77 -6.16
CA ALA A 325 -30.32 -11.23 -6.19
C ALA A 325 -31.76 -11.69 -6.44
N THR A 326 -32.72 -11.13 -5.71
CA THR A 326 -34.15 -11.41 -5.88
C THR A 326 -34.62 -11.09 -7.30
N ALA A 327 -34.24 -9.93 -7.85
CA ALA A 327 -34.57 -9.52 -9.21
C ALA A 327 -33.88 -10.38 -10.30
N ALA A 328 -32.77 -11.05 -9.97
CA ALA A 328 -32.08 -11.99 -10.83
C ALA A 328 -32.61 -13.44 -10.71
N GLY A 329 -33.57 -13.71 -9.82
CA GLY A 329 -34.02 -15.08 -9.50
C GLY A 329 -32.98 -15.92 -8.74
N LEU A 330 -32.03 -15.26 -8.05
CA LEU A 330 -30.94 -15.90 -7.30
C LEU A 330 -31.23 -15.88 -5.80
N THR A 331 -31.04 -17.02 -5.13
CA THR A 331 -31.03 -17.08 -3.67
C THR A 331 -29.79 -16.38 -3.13
N TYR A 332 -29.97 -15.46 -2.18
CA TYR A 332 -28.87 -14.91 -1.38
C TYR A 332 -28.70 -15.75 -0.11
N GLU A 333 -27.53 -16.39 0.02
CA GLU A 333 -27.10 -17.04 1.26
C GLU A 333 -26.26 -16.06 2.09
N GLU A 334 -26.68 -15.84 3.34
CA GLU A 334 -25.92 -15.03 4.29
C GLU A 334 -24.59 -15.74 4.62
N HIS A 335 -23.51 -14.98 4.55
CA HIS A 335 -22.17 -15.50 4.75
C HIS A 335 -21.95 -15.95 6.21
N ALA A 336 -21.26 -17.08 6.40
CA ALA A 336 -21.01 -17.70 7.71
C ALA A 336 -20.43 -16.74 8.76
N PHE A 337 -19.64 -15.74 8.35
CA PHE A 337 -19.15 -14.71 9.27
C PHE A 337 -20.26 -13.87 9.93
N TRP A 338 -21.38 -13.64 9.25
CA TRP A 338 -22.51 -12.83 9.73
C TRP A 338 -23.59 -13.66 10.42
N GLN A 339 -23.65 -14.97 10.19
CA GLN A 339 -24.60 -15.85 10.86
C GLN A 339 -24.46 -15.73 12.39
N GLY A 340 -25.60 -15.64 13.08
CA GLY A 340 -25.65 -15.41 14.53
C GLY A 340 -25.09 -14.06 15.00
N TYR A 341 -24.90 -13.07 14.13
CA TYR A 341 -24.60 -11.70 14.54
C TYR A 341 -25.89 -10.94 14.87
N ASP A 342 -26.19 -10.79 16.15
CA ASP A 342 -27.28 -9.92 16.60
C ASP A 342 -26.89 -8.45 16.42
N HIS A 343 -27.33 -7.90 15.30
CA HIS A 343 -27.14 -6.50 14.91
C HIS A 343 -27.71 -5.52 15.94
N ASP A 344 -28.86 -5.85 16.54
CA ASP A 344 -29.59 -4.92 17.41
C ASP A 344 -29.07 -5.01 18.85
N ALA A 345 -28.61 -6.18 19.30
CA ALA A 345 -27.78 -6.28 20.50
C ALA A 345 -26.47 -5.50 20.35
N ALA A 346 -25.73 -5.66 19.25
CA ALA A 346 -24.46 -4.94 19.02
C ALA A 346 -24.65 -3.41 18.93
N LEU A 347 -25.78 -2.93 18.41
CA LEU A 347 -26.13 -1.51 18.44
C LEU A 347 -26.54 -1.05 19.85
N ALA A 348 -27.37 -1.82 20.55
CA ALA A 348 -27.96 -1.44 21.83
C ALA A 348 -27.00 -1.57 23.03
N GLU A 349 -26.13 -2.59 23.05
CA GLU A 349 -25.08 -2.79 24.06
C GLU A 349 -24.20 -1.53 24.15
N ALA A 350 -23.69 -1.09 23.00
CA ALA A 350 -22.91 0.14 22.91
C ALA A 350 -23.69 1.40 23.30
N ALA A 351 -25.02 1.43 23.15
CA ALA A 351 -25.86 2.54 23.58
C ALA A 351 -26.11 2.56 25.10
N ARG A 352 -25.89 1.44 25.82
CA ARG A 352 -26.11 1.33 27.28
C ARG A 352 -24.96 1.91 28.10
N ASP A 353 -23.73 1.71 27.67
CA ASP A 353 -22.54 2.04 28.48
C ASP A 353 -22.07 3.51 28.35
N VAL A 354 -23.00 4.43 28.07
CA VAL A 354 -22.77 5.87 28.21
C VAL A 354 -23.04 6.28 29.65
N GLN A 355 -21.98 6.39 30.43
CA GLN A 355 -21.98 7.20 31.66
C GLN A 355 -21.19 8.48 31.36
N PRO A 356 -21.77 9.68 31.52
CA PRO A 356 -21.02 10.92 31.39
C PRO A 356 -19.97 11.00 32.50
N GLY A 357 -18.71 11.26 32.12
CA GLY A 357 -17.60 11.34 33.07
C GLY A 357 -17.76 12.50 34.07
N PRO A 358 -17.28 12.36 35.32
CA PRO A 358 -17.29 13.46 36.28
C PRO A 358 -16.32 14.55 35.84
N VAL A 359 -16.78 15.80 35.85
CA VAL A 359 -15.93 16.97 35.61
C VAL A 359 -14.95 17.14 36.78
N ILE A 360 -13.65 17.09 36.48
CA ILE A 360 -12.58 17.39 37.44
C ILE A 360 -11.95 18.71 37.00
N GLU A 361 -12.01 19.74 37.84
CA GLU A 361 -11.32 21.00 37.58
C GLU A 361 -9.79 20.82 37.66
N GLY A 362 -9.07 21.28 36.64
CA GLY A 362 -7.66 21.69 36.77
C GLY A 362 -6.68 21.07 35.79
N ILE A 363 -6.77 19.77 35.47
CA ILE A 363 -5.90 19.04 34.51
C ILE A 363 -6.53 17.69 34.16
N GLN A 364 -6.40 17.26 32.90
CA GLN A 364 -6.46 15.85 32.48
C GLN A 364 -5.37 15.60 31.41
N PRO A 365 -4.72 14.43 31.38
CA PRO A 365 -3.99 13.97 30.20
C PRO A 365 -4.97 13.44 29.16
N GLU A 366 -4.80 13.81 27.89
CA GLU A 366 -5.68 13.36 26.80
C GLU A 366 -5.35 11.91 26.38
N GLU A 367 -6.01 10.94 27.02
CA GLU A 367 -6.33 9.67 26.35
C GLU A 367 -7.62 9.85 25.52
N PRO A 368 -7.70 9.30 24.29
CA PRO A 368 -8.84 9.51 23.41
C PRO A 368 -10.12 8.87 23.98
N GLU A 369 -11.18 9.67 24.10
CA GLU A 369 -12.42 9.27 24.80
C GLU A 369 -13.02 7.97 24.22
N MET A 370 -13.27 6.99 25.10
CA MET A 370 -13.74 5.66 24.73
C MET A 370 -15.25 5.64 24.43
N THR A 371 -15.66 6.29 23.34
CA THR A 371 -17.07 6.47 22.96
C THR A 371 -17.80 5.15 22.61
N PRO A 372 -19.16 5.12 22.66
CA PRO A 372 -19.99 4.02 22.13
C PRO A 372 -19.62 3.55 20.73
N ALA A 373 -19.37 4.50 19.81
CA ALA A 373 -19.00 4.19 18.44
C ALA A 373 -17.64 3.46 18.42
N ARG A 374 -16.66 3.97 19.18
CA ARG A 374 -15.35 3.35 19.31
C ARG A 374 -15.42 1.93 19.88
N ARG A 375 -16.25 1.68 20.90
CA ARG A 375 -16.45 0.33 21.48
C ARG A 375 -17.05 -0.65 20.46
N ARG A 376 -18.06 -0.24 19.67
CA ARG A 376 -18.57 -1.07 18.54
C ARG A 376 -17.51 -1.40 17.53
N THR A 377 -16.74 -0.40 17.09
CA THR A 377 -15.64 -0.60 16.14
C THR A 377 -14.63 -1.60 16.68
N LEU A 378 -14.24 -1.51 17.96
CA LEU A 378 -13.32 -2.47 18.59
C LEU A 378 -13.92 -3.89 18.71
N ALA A 379 -15.19 -4.03 19.07
CA ALA A 379 -15.85 -5.34 19.15
C ALA A 379 -16.01 -6.01 17.77
N GLU A 380 -16.46 -5.26 16.75
CA GLU A 380 -16.48 -5.76 15.37
C GLU A 380 -15.08 -6.05 14.84
N LEU A 381 -14.07 -5.25 15.19
CA LEU A 381 -12.67 -5.52 14.85
C LEU A 381 -12.18 -6.81 15.50
N ALA A 382 -12.54 -7.11 16.75
CA ALA A 382 -12.15 -8.38 17.39
C ALA A 382 -12.71 -9.59 16.61
N ARG A 383 -13.99 -9.57 16.21
CA ARG A 383 -14.57 -10.60 15.34
C ARG A 383 -13.90 -10.64 13.96
N LYS A 384 -13.66 -9.46 13.35
CA LYS A 384 -12.99 -9.32 12.03
C LYS A 384 -11.51 -9.73 12.03
N ARG A 385 -10.78 -9.59 13.15
CA ARG A 385 -9.42 -10.12 13.31
C ARG A 385 -9.41 -11.64 13.24
N ALA A 386 -10.33 -12.31 13.95
CA ALA A 386 -10.48 -13.76 13.94
C ALA A 386 -11.02 -14.35 12.61
N PHE A 387 -11.37 -13.53 11.61
CA PHE A 387 -11.77 -14.01 10.30
C PHE A 387 -10.58 -14.58 9.52
N ARG A 388 -10.75 -15.76 8.93
CA ARG A 388 -9.85 -16.35 7.93
C ARG A 388 -10.63 -16.54 6.63
N ILE A 389 -10.10 -16.04 5.53
CA ILE A 389 -10.77 -16.04 4.22
C ILE A 389 -10.75 -17.42 3.57
N SER A 390 -11.83 -17.79 2.88
CA SER A 390 -11.86 -19.06 2.15
C SER A 390 -10.98 -19.02 0.90
N ARG A 391 -10.47 -20.19 0.49
CA ARG A 391 -9.64 -20.32 -0.71
C ARG A 391 -10.39 -19.84 -1.96
N GLU A 392 -11.68 -20.12 -2.00
CA GLU A 392 -12.63 -19.77 -3.04
C GLU A 392 -12.81 -18.25 -3.16
N GLU A 393 -12.82 -17.52 -2.05
CA GLU A 393 -12.87 -16.05 -2.03
C GLU A 393 -11.54 -15.42 -2.47
N VAL A 394 -10.39 -15.99 -2.09
CA VAL A 394 -9.06 -15.54 -2.56
C VAL A 394 -8.91 -15.77 -4.06
N ASP A 395 -9.30 -16.93 -4.57
CA ASP A 395 -9.21 -17.24 -6.00
C ASP A 395 -10.24 -16.42 -6.83
N ARG A 396 -11.39 -16.06 -6.26
CA ARG A 396 -12.30 -15.04 -6.83
C ARG A 396 -11.65 -13.65 -6.88
N PHE A 397 -10.98 -13.22 -5.81
CA PHE A 397 -10.30 -11.92 -5.77
C PHE A 397 -9.11 -11.88 -6.75
N ARG A 398 -8.43 -13.01 -6.95
CA ARG A 398 -7.42 -13.20 -8.03
C ARG A 398 -8.02 -13.06 -9.43
N GLU A 399 -9.19 -13.63 -9.70
CA GLU A 399 -9.90 -13.44 -10.98
C GLU A 399 -10.20 -11.95 -11.22
N LEU A 400 -10.77 -11.28 -10.22
CA LEU A 400 -11.11 -9.86 -10.26
C LEU A 400 -9.87 -8.97 -10.49
N MET A 401 -8.76 -9.25 -9.80
CA MET A 401 -7.51 -8.51 -10.01
C MET A 401 -6.88 -8.78 -11.38
N LYS A 402 -6.97 -10.00 -11.91
CA LYS A 402 -6.45 -10.36 -13.24
C LYS A 402 -7.23 -9.71 -14.40
N ALA A 403 -8.48 -9.31 -14.19
CA ALA A 403 -9.27 -8.56 -15.19
C ALA A 403 -8.65 -7.18 -15.57
N TYR A 404 -7.67 -6.68 -14.81
CA TYR A 404 -6.91 -5.46 -15.14
C TYR A 404 -5.71 -5.67 -16.07
N LEU A 405 -5.30 -6.92 -16.35
CA LEU A 405 -4.12 -7.23 -17.17
C LEU A 405 -4.29 -6.74 -18.62
N GLY A 406 -3.20 -6.26 -19.22
CA GLY A 406 -3.21 -5.70 -20.57
C GLY A 406 -3.35 -4.18 -20.62
N THR A 407 -3.69 -3.63 -21.78
CA THR A 407 -3.76 -2.18 -22.02
C THR A 407 -5.20 -1.70 -22.10
N HIS A 408 -5.64 -0.94 -21.09
CA HIS A 408 -7.03 -0.48 -20.94
C HIS A 408 -7.14 1.03 -20.71
N ASN A 409 -8.35 1.57 -20.84
CA ASN A 409 -8.65 2.98 -20.62
C ASN A 409 -9.09 3.23 -19.16
N PHE A 410 -8.16 3.66 -18.32
CA PHE A 410 -8.35 3.81 -16.87
C PHE A 410 -9.00 5.15 -16.45
N HIS A 411 -9.84 5.77 -17.29
CA HIS A 411 -10.41 7.11 -17.00
C HIS A 411 -11.28 7.15 -15.72
N ASN A 412 -12.12 6.14 -15.48
CA ASN A 412 -12.88 5.98 -14.22
C ASN A 412 -11.97 5.77 -12.99
N TYR A 413 -10.76 5.27 -13.21
CA TYR A 413 -9.76 4.97 -12.19
C TYR A 413 -8.84 6.16 -11.85
N THR A 414 -9.23 7.39 -12.19
CA THR A 414 -8.49 8.61 -11.81
C THR A 414 -9.47 9.74 -11.46
N LEU A 415 -8.99 10.99 -11.40
CA LEU A 415 -9.79 12.20 -11.19
C LEU A 415 -9.64 13.16 -12.38
N GLY A 416 -10.71 13.90 -12.71
CA GLY A 416 -10.69 14.98 -13.70
C GLY A 416 -10.40 14.57 -15.15
N LYS A 417 -10.38 13.27 -15.48
CA LYS A 417 -10.09 12.78 -16.83
C LYS A 417 -11.35 12.38 -17.60
N SER A 418 -11.25 12.53 -18.92
CA SER A 418 -12.26 12.08 -19.90
C SER A 418 -11.80 10.78 -20.55
N PHE A 419 -12.75 9.89 -20.85
CA PHE A 419 -12.54 8.70 -21.69
C PHE A 419 -11.77 9.00 -22.99
N LYS A 420 -11.94 10.20 -23.57
CA LYS A 420 -11.25 10.60 -24.82
C LYS A 420 -9.77 11.00 -24.62
N ASP A 421 -9.31 11.20 -23.38
CA ASP A 421 -7.90 11.51 -23.13
C ASP A 421 -7.03 10.26 -23.33
N ARG A 422 -6.13 10.31 -24.32
CA ARG A 422 -5.19 9.22 -24.59
C ARG A 422 -4.29 8.93 -23.40
N ALA A 423 -4.02 9.92 -22.55
CA ALA A 423 -3.28 9.75 -21.30
C ALA A 423 -4.04 9.00 -20.20
N CYS A 424 -5.23 8.45 -20.47
CA CYS A 424 -5.90 7.45 -19.62
C CYS A 424 -5.52 6.00 -19.94
N ASN A 425 -4.94 5.72 -21.11
CA ASN A 425 -4.55 4.36 -21.48
C ASN A 425 -3.33 3.92 -20.67
N ARG A 426 -3.41 2.78 -19.98
CA ARG A 426 -2.29 2.21 -19.21
C ARG A 426 -2.16 0.72 -19.44
N TYR A 427 -0.92 0.25 -19.41
CA TYR A 427 -0.55 -1.15 -19.54
C TYR A 427 -0.20 -1.73 -18.16
N MET A 428 -1.05 -2.61 -17.66
CA MET A 428 -0.73 -3.51 -16.53
C MET A 428 -0.05 -4.74 -17.11
N ILE A 429 1.16 -5.02 -16.62
CA ILE A 429 2.07 -6.04 -17.17
C ILE A 429 1.81 -7.37 -16.47
N ASP A 430 1.72 -7.34 -15.14
CA ASP A 430 1.53 -8.50 -14.30
C ASP A 430 0.83 -8.08 -12.99
N ILE A 431 0.01 -8.96 -12.43
CA ILE A 431 -0.74 -8.74 -11.18
C ILE A 431 -0.86 -10.08 -10.45
N ASP A 432 -0.27 -10.13 -9.27
CA ASP A 432 -0.28 -11.29 -8.39
C ASP A 432 -0.99 -10.97 -7.06
N VAL A 433 -1.57 -11.99 -6.45
CA VAL A 433 -2.19 -11.94 -5.12
C VAL A 433 -1.66 -13.14 -4.36
N ALA A 434 -0.86 -12.88 -3.32
CA ALA A 434 -0.26 -13.91 -2.48
C ALA A 434 -1.33 -14.75 -1.75
N GLU A 435 -0.93 -15.88 -1.17
CA GLU A 435 -1.76 -16.53 -0.16
C GLU A 435 -1.96 -15.61 1.06
N PRO A 436 -3.04 -15.77 1.84
CA PRO A 436 -3.22 -15.03 3.10
C PRO A 436 -2.09 -15.36 4.09
N VAL A 437 -1.64 -14.36 4.84
CA VAL A 437 -0.65 -14.51 5.91
C VAL A 437 -1.21 -13.93 7.21
N GLU A 438 -1.13 -14.70 8.30
CA GLU A 438 -1.53 -14.24 9.63
C GLU A 438 -0.39 -13.49 10.33
N HIS A 439 -0.72 -12.37 10.99
CA HIS A 439 0.18 -11.68 11.90
C HIS A 439 -0.62 -11.03 13.04
N ASN A 440 -0.21 -11.25 14.30
CA ASN A 440 -0.89 -10.78 15.51
C ASN A 440 -2.41 -11.11 15.52
N GLY A 441 -2.78 -12.32 15.11
CA GLY A 441 -4.18 -12.77 15.09
C GLY A 441 -5.03 -12.19 13.95
N MET A 442 -4.50 -11.29 13.12
CA MET A 442 -5.17 -10.71 11.95
C MET A 442 -4.57 -11.28 10.65
N GLU A 443 -5.41 -11.66 9.72
CA GLU A 443 -5.00 -12.18 8.41
C GLU A 443 -4.92 -11.08 7.35
N TRP A 444 -3.85 -11.09 6.56
CA TRP A 444 -3.52 -10.09 5.55
C TRP A 444 -3.34 -10.72 4.17
N LEU A 445 -3.73 -9.99 3.13
CA LEU A 445 -3.47 -10.30 1.73
C LEU A 445 -2.46 -9.28 1.17
N SER A 446 -1.50 -9.75 0.38
CA SER A 446 -0.62 -8.90 -0.45
C SER A 446 -1.02 -8.99 -1.92
N VAL A 447 -1.11 -7.83 -2.58
CA VAL A 447 -1.43 -7.68 -4.01
C VAL A 447 -0.27 -6.96 -4.71
N LYS A 448 0.57 -7.69 -5.44
CA LYS A 448 1.70 -7.13 -6.20
C LYS A 448 1.24 -6.75 -7.61
N ILE A 449 1.46 -5.50 -8.01
CA ILE A 449 0.97 -4.90 -9.26
C ILE A 449 2.16 -4.32 -10.04
N HIS A 450 2.50 -4.94 -11.16
CA HIS A 450 3.52 -4.45 -12.09
C HIS A 450 2.87 -3.72 -13.27
N GLY A 451 3.15 -2.43 -13.41
CA GLY A 451 2.59 -1.60 -14.49
C GLY A 451 3.63 -0.66 -15.10
N GLN A 452 3.41 -0.28 -16.37
CA GLN A 452 4.31 0.65 -17.05
C GLN A 452 4.31 2.04 -16.39
N SER A 453 3.12 2.54 -16.10
CA SER A 453 2.89 3.77 -15.34
C SER A 453 1.49 3.77 -14.74
N PHE A 454 1.24 4.67 -13.80
CA PHE A 454 -0.04 4.80 -13.09
C PHE A 454 -0.49 6.26 -13.09
N MET A 455 -1.79 6.48 -12.90
CA MET A 455 -2.39 7.79 -12.65
C MET A 455 -2.64 8.01 -11.15
N LEU A 456 -2.88 9.27 -10.77
CA LEU A 456 -3.33 9.65 -9.43
C LEU A 456 -4.50 8.74 -8.98
N HIS A 457 -4.38 8.17 -7.78
CA HIS A 457 -5.33 7.23 -7.19
C HIS A 457 -5.60 5.90 -7.95
N GLN A 458 -4.91 5.60 -9.06
CA GLN A 458 -5.30 4.47 -9.95
C GLN A 458 -5.30 3.12 -9.24
N ILE A 459 -4.23 2.77 -8.54
CA ILE A 459 -4.13 1.49 -7.81
C ILE A 459 -5.19 1.41 -6.72
N ARG A 460 -5.36 2.48 -5.93
CA ARG A 460 -6.36 2.57 -4.86
C ARG A 460 -7.81 2.44 -5.36
N LYS A 461 -8.08 2.85 -6.61
CA LYS A 461 -9.38 2.64 -7.28
C LYS A 461 -9.53 1.23 -7.88
N MET A 462 -8.45 0.64 -8.43
CA MET A 462 -8.46 -0.75 -8.91
C MET A 462 -8.74 -1.72 -7.77
N ILE A 463 -8.01 -1.59 -6.65
CA ILE A 463 -8.25 -2.35 -5.42
C ILE A 463 -9.69 -2.11 -4.93
N SER A 464 -10.16 -0.85 -4.85
CA SER A 464 -11.53 -0.57 -4.39
C SER A 464 -12.61 -1.25 -5.24
N MET A 465 -12.45 -1.33 -6.55
CA MET A 465 -13.41 -1.99 -7.45
C MET A 465 -13.36 -3.52 -7.29
N ALA A 466 -12.15 -4.12 -7.26
CA ALA A 466 -12.00 -5.56 -7.04
C ALA A 466 -12.52 -5.99 -5.66
N VAL A 467 -12.24 -5.22 -4.61
CA VAL A 467 -12.79 -5.44 -3.26
C VAL A 467 -14.31 -5.37 -3.30
N LEU A 468 -14.89 -4.29 -3.83
CA LEU A 468 -16.36 -4.16 -3.91
C LEU A 468 -17.00 -5.33 -4.68
N ALA A 469 -16.47 -5.71 -5.83
CA ALA A 469 -17.01 -6.81 -6.63
C ALA A 469 -16.85 -8.19 -5.98
N ALA A 470 -15.81 -8.41 -5.15
CA ALA A 470 -15.71 -9.60 -4.31
C ALA A 470 -16.81 -9.60 -3.24
N ARG A 471 -16.90 -8.51 -2.45
CA ARG A 471 -17.88 -8.33 -1.36
C ARG A 471 -19.33 -8.47 -1.83
N THR A 472 -19.67 -7.97 -3.02
CA THR A 472 -21.05 -8.04 -3.57
C THR A 472 -21.33 -9.29 -4.39
N LYS A 473 -20.38 -10.23 -4.50
CA LYS A 473 -20.42 -11.38 -5.43
C LYS A 473 -20.69 -10.98 -6.90
N THR A 474 -20.34 -9.76 -7.31
CA THR A 474 -20.44 -9.27 -8.69
C THR A 474 -19.38 -9.92 -9.60
N PRO A 475 -19.71 -10.34 -10.84
CA PRO A 475 -18.74 -11.01 -11.72
C PRO A 475 -17.60 -10.12 -12.22
N ALA A 476 -16.44 -10.74 -12.53
CA ALA A 476 -15.29 -10.02 -13.10
C ALA A 476 -15.55 -9.39 -14.47
N SER A 477 -16.61 -9.80 -15.18
CA SER A 477 -17.07 -9.20 -16.43
C SER A 477 -17.47 -7.72 -16.31
N LEU A 478 -17.74 -7.22 -15.09
CA LEU A 478 -17.92 -5.79 -14.84
C LEU A 478 -16.65 -4.99 -15.16
N ILE A 479 -15.47 -5.48 -14.75
CA ILE A 479 -14.22 -4.70 -14.78
C ILE A 479 -13.88 -4.25 -16.22
N PRO A 480 -13.92 -5.12 -17.26
CA PRO A 480 -13.78 -4.70 -18.65
C PRO A 480 -14.76 -3.61 -19.09
N LYS A 481 -16.02 -3.64 -18.64
CA LYS A 481 -17.02 -2.61 -18.97
C LYS A 481 -16.68 -1.26 -18.34
N THR A 482 -16.02 -1.22 -17.18
CA THR A 482 -15.56 0.05 -16.55
C THR A 482 -14.48 0.80 -17.35
N PHE A 483 -13.89 0.18 -18.38
CA PHE A 483 -12.99 0.84 -19.33
C PHE A 483 -13.74 1.49 -20.53
N GLY A 484 -15.05 1.29 -20.64
CA GLY A 484 -15.92 1.88 -21.66
C GLY A 484 -16.13 3.40 -21.49
N PRO A 485 -16.89 4.05 -22.40
CA PRO A 485 -17.19 5.49 -22.35
C PRO A 485 -18.08 5.92 -21.16
N GLU A 486 -18.67 4.96 -20.45
CA GLU A 486 -19.49 5.13 -19.26
C GLU A 486 -18.65 5.78 -18.14
N GLN A 487 -19.16 6.85 -17.53
CA GLN A 487 -18.50 7.51 -16.40
C GLN A 487 -19.21 7.14 -15.10
N ILE A 488 -18.55 6.36 -14.26
CA ILE A 488 -19.10 5.85 -12.99
C ILE A 488 -18.33 6.43 -11.79
N HIS A 489 -18.91 6.32 -10.59
CA HIS A 489 -18.18 6.59 -9.36
C HIS A 489 -17.45 5.33 -8.87
N VAL A 490 -16.12 5.29 -9.02
CA VAL A 490 -15.25 4.30 -8.36
C VAL A 490 -14.69 4.92 -7.07
N PRO A 491 -15.00 4.39 -5.87
CA PRO A 491 -14.41 4.84 -4.62
C PRO A 491 -12.89 4.62 -4.53
N LYS A 492 -12.25 5.22 -3.53
CA LYS A 492 -10.79 5.16 -3.31
C LYS A 492 -10.50 4.34 -2.05
N ALA A 493 -9.72 3.26 -2.17
CA ALA A 493 -9.24 2.48 -1.02
C ALA A 493 -8.28 3.30 -0.11
N PRO A 494 -8.02 2.87 1.14
CA PRO A 494 -7.06 3.52 2.04
C PRO A 494 -5.68 3.74 1.41
N ALA A 495 -4.96 4.76 1.88
CA ALA A 495 -3.58 5.00 1.48
C ALA A 495 -2.61 3.99 2.13
N LEU A 496 -2.93 3.60 3.37
CA LEU A 496 -2.09 2.85 4.30
C LEU A 496 -1.42 1.61 3.69
N GLY A 497 -2.20 0.77 3.00
CA GLY A 497 -1.68 -0.46 2.38
C GLY A 497 -0.81 -0.27 1.14
N LEU A 498 -0.77 0.92 0.53
CA LEU A 498 -0.06 1.13 -0.73
C LEU A 498 1.44 1.35 -0.50
N LEU A 499 2.24 0.45 -1.07
CA LEU A 499 3.69 0.48 -1.05
C LEU A 499 4.24 0.54 -2.48
N LEU A 500 5.13 1.47 -2.78
CA LEU A 500 5.99 1.37 -3.96
C LEU A 500 7.13 0.39 -3.67
N GLU A 501 7.14 -0.77 -4.32
CA GLU A 501 8.23 -1.74 -4.18
C GLU A 501 9.49 -1.23 -4.87
N GLN A 502 9.43 -0.99 -6.19
CA GLN A 502 10.55 -0.41 -6.94
C GLN A 502 10.15 0.14 -8.33
N PRO A 503 10.73 1.28 -8.76
CA PRO A 503 10.83 1.65 -10.17
C PRO A 503 11.90 0.80 -10.87
N ARG A 504 11.55 0.17 -12.00
CA ARG A 504 12.52 -0.59 -12.82
C ARG A 504 13.05 0.27 -13.97
N PHE A 505 14.35 0.15 -14.24
CA PHE A 505 15.15 0.97 -15.16
C PHE A 505 15.82 0.14 -16.27
N LYS A 506 15.18 -0.95 -16.72
CA LYS A 506 15.79 -1.93 -17.65
C LYS A 506 16.41 -1.27 -18.89
N THR A 507 15.71 -0.35 -19.54
CA THR A 507 16.21 0.33 -20.75
C THR A 507 17.43 1.19 -20.44
N TYR A 508 17.51 1.78 -19.24
CA TYR A 508 18.69 2.52 -18.80
C TYR A 508 19.86 1.57 -18.51
N ASN A 509 19.63 0.50 -17.74
CA ASN A 509 20.67 -0.47 -17.36
C ASN A 509 21.28 -1.16 -18.60
N ASP A 510 20.44 -1.64 -19.52
CA ASP A 510 20.86 -2.19 -20.83
C ASP A 510 21.80 -1.21 -21.57
N ASN A 511 21.42 0.07 -21.62
CA ASN A 511 22.19 1.13 -22.28
C ASN A 511 23.49 1.49 -21.54
N MET A 512 23.60 1.27 -20.23
CA MET A 512 24.85 1.47 -19.48
C MET A 512 25.81 0.31 -19.71
N LEU A 513 25.32 -0.94 -19.65
CA LEU A 513 26.10 -2.15 -19.93
C LEU A 513 26.73 -2.11 -21.34
N LEU A 514 25.96 -1.66 -22.35
CA LEU A 514 26.45 -1.48 -23.72
C LEU A 514 27.53 -0.39 -23.87
N LYS A 515 27.58 0.60 -22.97
CA LYS A 515 28.57 1.69 -22.98
C LYS A 515 29.82 1.37 -22.15
N SER A 516 29.65 0.64 -21.05
CA SER A 516 30.74 0.07 -20.25
C SER A 516 31.61 -0.85 -21.13
N LYS A 517 30.99 -1.80 -21.85
CA LYS A 517 31.67 -2.71 -22.82
C LYS A 517 32.35 -2.01 -24.01
N GLN A 518 32.21 -0.69 -24.16
CA GLN A 518 32.91 0.11 -25.17
C GLN A 518 34.05 0.96 -24.59
N ASN A 519 34.42 0.75 -23.31
CA ASN A 519 35.44 1.50 -22.56
C ASN A 519 35.25 3.03 -22.59
N LYS A 520 34.00 3.52 -22.68
CA LYS A 520 33.70 4.95 -22.87
C LYS A 520 33.38 5.73 -21.60
N VAL A 521 32.98 5.08 -20.51
CA VAL A 521 32.70 5.73 -19.21
C VAL A 521 32.88 4.72 -18.07
N GLU A 522 33.75 5.02 -17.10
CA GLU A 522 33.99 4.19 -15.90
C GLU A 522 32.94 4.37 -14.79
N HIS A 523 31.96 5.27 -14.98
CA HIS A 523 31.14 5.84 -13.91
C HIS A 523 29.62 5.76 -14.18
N ASN A 524 29.17 4.68 -14.82
CA ASN A 524 27.75 4.42 -15.08
C ASN A 524 27.39 3.03 -14.55
N HIS A 525 26.99 2.94 -13.29
CA HIS A 525 26.46 1.71 -12.71
C HIS A 525 24.96 1.55 -13.08
N PRO A 526 24.44 0.32 -13.17
CA PRO A 526 23.00 0.10 -13.31
C PRO A 526 22.23 0.60 -12.07
N LEU A 527 20.93 0.83 -12.23
CA LEU A 527 20.01 1.15 -11.13
C LEU A 527 19.27 -0.14 -10.76
N GLU A 528 19.75 -0.80 -9.71
CA GLU A 528 19.29 -2.11 -9.25
C GLU A 528 19.19 -2.10 -7.72
N PHE A 529 18.06 -2.56 -7.19
CA PHE A 529 17.80 -2.65 -5.74
C PHE A 529 18.26 -3.99 -5.14
N GLU A 530 18.60 -4.98 -5.97
CA GLU A 530 18.96 -6.34 -5.58
C GLU A 530 20.13 -6.41 -4.58
N THR A 531 21.11 -5.50 -4.71
CA THR A 531 22.26 -5.41 -3.79
C THR A 531 21.90 -4.91 -2.39
N HIS A 532 20.65 -4.45 -2.18
CA HIS A 532 20.14 -3.91 -0.92
C HIS A 532 18.91 -4.67 -0.42
N LYS A 533 18.53 -5.80 -1.04
CA LYS A 533 17.23 -6.43 -0.77
C LYS A 533 17.01 -6.79 0.70
N ASP A 534 18.05 -7.24 1.40
CA ASP A 534 17.96 -7.63 2.81
C ASP A 534 17.77 -6.40 3.72
N GLU A 535 18.45 -5.28 3.41
CA GLU A 535 18.27 -3.97 4.07
C GLU A 535 16.86 -3.41 3.82
N ILE A 536 16.40 -3.50 2.57
CA ILE A 536 15.07 -3.07 2.13
C ILE A 536 13.99 -3.92 2.80
N PHE A 537 14.18 -5.23 2.93
CA PHE A 537 13.23 -6.15 3.54
C PHE A 537 13.13 -5.93 5.06
N ALA A 538 14.26 -5.79 5.76
CA ALA A 538 14.28 -5.41 7.17
C ALA A 538 13.60 -4.05 7.42
N PHE A 539 13.80 -3.09 6.51
CA PHE A 539 13.13 -1.79 6.56
C PHE A 539 11.63 -1.88 6.25
N LYS A 540 11.22 -2.69 5.27
CA LYS A 540 9.80 -2.99 4.98
C LYS A 540 9.13 -3.53 6.24
N LEU A 541 9.71 -4.51 6.92
CA LEU A 541 9.16 -5.09 8.15
C LEU A 541 8.99 -4.02 9.25
N LYS A 542 10.09 -3.41 9.69
CA LYS A 542 10.10 -2.49 10.86
C LYS A 542 9.41 -1.13 10.60
N HIS A 543 9.62 -0.52 9.44
CA HIS A 543 9.23 0.88 9.21
C HIS A 543 7.96 1.06 8.37
N ILE A 544 7.52 0.01 7.67
CA ILE A 544 6.35 0.05 6.79
C ILE A 544 5.26 -0.89 7.29
N TYR A 545 5.52 -2.19 7.38
CA TYR A 545 4.54 -3.21 7.73
C TYR A 545 4.12 -3.15 9.21
N GLU A 546 5.07 -3.06 10.14
CA GLU A 546 4.77 -2.89 11.58
C GLU A 546 3.88 -1.66 11.81
N ARG A 547 4.26 -0.51 11.23
CA ARG A 547 3.49 0.73 11.33
C ARG A 547 2.11 0.61 10.68
N LEU A 548 2.01 0.01 9.49
CA LEU A 548 0.75 -0.25 8.79
C LEU A 548 -0.21 -1.09 9.63
N ARG A 549 0.28 -2.12 10.31
CA ARG A 549 -0.54 -2.98 11.17
C ARG A 549 -1.01 -2.22 12.40
N ARG A 550 -0.08 -1.57 13.11
CA ARG A 550 -0.36 -0.74 14.30
C ARG A 550 -1.34 0.39 13.99
N ASP A 551 -1.20 1.04 12.83
CA ASP A 551 -2.07 2.14 12.41
C ASP A 551 -3.49 1.63 12.06
N GLU A 552 -3.66 0.42 11.51
CA GLU A 552 -5.00 -0.21 11.37
C GLU A 552 -5.58 -0.60 12.74
N GLU A 553 -4.78 -1.13 13.67
CA GLU A 553 -5.23 -1.45 15.03
C GLU A 553 -5.71 -0.20 15.80
N SER A 554 -4.99 0.93 15.65
CA SER A 554 -5.36 2.18 16.32
C SER A 554 -6.47 2.96 15.60
N ALA A 555 -6.42 3.11 14.27
CA ALA A 555 -7.29 4.01 13.52
C ALA A 555 -8.34 3.30 12.64
N ALA A 556 -8.31 1.97 12.53
CA ALA A 556 -9.35 1.15 11.91
C ALA A 556 -9.69 1.56 10.46
N HIS A 557 -8.70 1.96 9.67
CA HIS A 557 -8.87 2.52 8.34
C HIS A 557 -9.64 1.59 7.38
N TYR A 558 -9.38 0.28 7.35
CA TYR A 558 -10.11 -0.67 6.49
C TYR A 558 -11.52 -0.98 7.03
N HIS A 559 -11.70 -1.05 8.35
CA HIS A 559 -13.04 -1.14 8.95
C HIS A 559 -13.87 0.10 8.61
N ASN A 560 -13.37 1.30 8.88
CA ASN A 560 -14.08 2.55 8.66
C ASN A 560 -14.40 2.76 7.17
N TRP A 561 -13.46 2.40 6.29
CA TRP A 561 -13.67 2.43 4.85
C TRP A 561 -14.76 1.44 4.37
N THR A 562 -14.74 0.19 4.83
CA THR A 562 -15.78 -0.80 4.45
C THR A 562 -17.15 -0.46 5.04
N THR A 563 -17.21 -0.02 6.30
CA THR A 563 -18.44 0.48 6.94
C THR A 563 -19.00 1.71 6.23
N ASN A 564 -18.16 2.63 5.76
CA ASN A 564 -18.62 3.78 4.97
C ASN A 564 -19.15 3.35 3.59
N LEU A 565 -18.47 2.42 2.90
CA LEU A 565 -18.93 1.86 1.62
C LEU A 565 -20.29 1.16 1.73
N ASP A 566 -20.52 0.42 2.81
CA ASP A 566 -21.78 -0.32 3.04
C ASP A 566 -22.97 0.62 3.25
N ASN A 567 -22.73 1.81 3.79
CA ASN A 567 -23.74 2.83 4.06
C ASN A 567 -23.89 3.89 2.94
N VAL A 568 -23.17 3.77 1.81
CA VAL A 568 -23.35 4.67 0.65
C VAL A 568 -24.77 4.52 0.13
N GLN A 569 -25.55 5.61 0.19
CA GLN A 569 -26.92 5.62 -0.28
C GLN A 569 -27.04 5.97 -1.77
N GLY A 570 -28.07 5.43 -2.42
CA GLY A 570 -28.46 5.78 -3.78
C GLY A 570 -27.65 5.06 -4.86
N SER A 571 -27.99 5.34 -6.11
CA SER A 571 -27.63 4.49 -7.26
C SER A 571 -26.16 4.51 -7.68
N SER A 572 -25.28 5.25 -7.00
CA SER A 572 -23.88 5.46 -7.42
C SER A 572 -23.02 4.18 -7.46
N LEU A 573 -23.43 3.14 -6.72
CA LEU A 573 -22.82 1.81 -6.69
C LEU A 573 -23.72 0.71 -7.31
N SER A 574 -24.77 1.09 -8.05
CA SER A 574 -25.72 0.12 -8.66
C SER A 574 -25.12 -0.76 -9.79
N TYR A 575 -23.89 -0.48 -10.22
CA TYR A 575 -23.10 -1.38 -11.05
C TYR A 575 -22.65 -2.66 -10.31
N LEU A 576 -22.78 -2.70 -8.97
CA LEU A 576 -22.58 -3.89 -8.15
C LEU A 576 -23.86 -4.74 -8.15
N ASN A 577 -24.01 -5.52 -9.21
CA ASN A 577 -25.13 -6.41 -9.49
C ASN A 577 -24.66 -7.81 -9.96
N PRO A 578 -25.52 -8.85 -9.96
CA PRO A 578 -25.18 -10.20 -10.43
C PRO A 578 -24.83 -10.30 -11.91
N GLN A 579 -25.32 -9.39 -12.75
CA GLN A 579 -25.08 -9.37 -14.20
C GLN A 579 -23.68 -8.81 -14.56
N GLY A 580 -23.09 -8.04 -13.63
CA GLY A 580 -21.86 -7.28 -13.86
C GLY A 580 -22.04 -6.18 -14.90
N ASP A 581 -23.21 -5.56 -14.98
CA ASP A 581 -23.52 -4.47 -15.92
C ASP A 581 -23.46 -3.08 -15.28
N ILE A 582 -23.28 -2.05 -16.10
CA ILE A 582 -23.33 -0.65 -15.67
C ILE A 582 -24.69 -0.08 -16.09
N PRO A 583 -25.68 0.03 -15.17
CA PRO A 583 -27.00 0.55 -15.49
C PRO A 583 -26.97 2.09 -15.56
N GLU A 584 -27.97 2.70 -16.22
CA GLU A 584 -27.99 4.16 -16.43
C GLU A 584 -27.94 4.97 -15.12
N GLN A 585 -28.61 4.50 -14.06
CA GLN A 585 -28.59 5.16 -12.75
C GLN A 585 -27.24 5.11 -12.03
N ALA A 586 -26.26 4.31 -12.50
CA ALA A 586 -24.88 4.34 -12.02
C ALA A 586 -24.02 5.44 -12.67
N LEU A 587 -24.51 6.06 -13.74
CA LEU A 587 -23.74 7.01 -14.54
C LEU A 587 -23.70 8.40 -13.88
N ARG A 588 -22.53 9.03 -13.93
CA ARG A 588 -22.36 10.45 -13.56
C ARG A 588 -23.03 11.33 -14.60
N ASN A 589 -24.19 11.87 -14.25
CA ASN A 589 -25.01 12.73 -15.10
C ASN A 589 -24.21 13.94 -15.64
N LYS A 590 -24.23 14.13 -16.96
CA LYS A 590 -23.58 15.25 -17.65
C LYS A 590 -24.33 16.59 -17.52
N LYS A 591 -25.44 16.61 -16.78
CA LYS A 591 -26.24 17.80 -16.44
C LYS A 591 -26.35 18.00 -14.93
N SER A 592 -25.19 18.09 -14.29
CA SER A 592 -25.06 18.78 -13.01
C SER A 592 -23.83 19.67 -13.05
N GLU A 593 -24.02 20.92 -13.47
CA GLU A 593 -23.49 21.99 -12.61
C GLU A 593 -24.17 21.75 -11.26
N GLY A 594 -23.40 21.24 -10.29
CA GLY A 594 -24.00 20.75 -9.06
C GLY A 594 -24.63 21.89 -8.25
N PRO A 595 -25.42 21.54 -7.23
CA PRO A 595 -25.32 22.29 -5.97
C PRO A 595 -23.84 22.54 -5.68
N LYS A 596 -23.49 23.71 -5.13
CA LYS A 596 -22.14 23.94 -4.60
C LYS A 596 -21.81 22.72 -3.75
N ALA A 597 -20.66 22.08 -4.00
CA ALA A 597 -20.28 20.86 -3.28
C ALA A 597 -20.51 21.10 -1.79
N ASP A 598 -21.46 20.37 -1.22
CA ASP A 598 -21.76 20.48 0.20
C ASP A 598 -20.46 20.24 0.93
N LYS A 599 -20.11 21.17 1.82
CA LYS A 599 -18.94 20.98 2.67
C LYS A 599 -19.16 19.67 3.40
N GLU A 600 -18.20 18.74 3.27
CA GLU A 600 -18.06 17.69 4.26
C GLU A 600 -17.99 18.41 5.60
N GLN A 601 -19.02 18.24 6.44
CA GLN A 601 -19.03 18.87 7.75
C GLN A 601 -17.86 18.27 8.53
N PRO A 602 -17.02 19.07 9.20
CA PRO A 602 -15.87 18.54 9.91
C PRO A 602 -16.32 17.47 10.90
N LEU A 603 -15.78 16.27 10.76
CA LEU A 603 -15.77 15.32 11.86
C LEU A 603 -14.77 15.85 12.87
N GLU A 604 -15.27 16.42 13.97
CA GLU A 604 -14.44 16.83 15.10
C GLU A 604 -13.61 15.61 15.56
N GLY A 605 -12.29 15.76 15.61
CA GLY A 605 -11.35 14.68 15.96
C GLY A 605 -10.62 13.97 14.81
N VAL A 606 -10.71 14.44 13.56
CA VAL A 606 -9.86 13.94 12.45
C VAL A 606 -9.18 15.10 11.70
N GLU A 607 -7.85 15.12 11.66
CA GLU A 607 -7.07 16.11 10.91
C GLU A 607 -7.33 16.02 9.40
N SER A 608 -7.52 17.16 8.74
CA SER A 608 -8.00 17.24 7.35
C SER A 608 -6.91 17.60 6.33
N ASP A 609 -6.57 16.66 5.44
CA ASP A 609 -5.68 16.87 4.29
C ASP A 609 -6.34 17.72 3.18
N ASP A 610 -6.38 19.06 3.31
CA ASP A 610 -6.82 19.98 2.24
C ASP A 610 -5.66 20.33 1.27
N GLU A 611 -5.42 19.47 0.27
CA GLU A 611 -4.52 19.82 -0.85
C GLU A 611 -5.18 20.83 -1.82
N GLY A 612 -4.78 22.09 -1.67
CA GLY A 612 -5.26 23.21 -2.49
C GLY A 612 -5.16 22.99 -4.01
N LYS A 613 -6.21 23.41 -4.73
CA LYS A 613 -6.37 23.20 -6.18
C LYS A 613 -5.14 23.69 -6.98
N PRO A 614 -4.54 22.85 -7.86
CA PRO A 614 -3.44 23.29 -8.71
C PRO A 614 -3.93 24.35 -9.71
N GLY A 615 -3.30 25.53 -9.67
CA GLY A 615 -3.50 26.56 -10.68
C GLY A 615 -3.09 26.07 -12.07
N LYS A 616 -3.76 26.57 -13.11
CA LYS A 616 -3.37 26.29 -14.49
C LYS A 616 -1.95 26.80 -14.73
N GLN A 617 -1.03 25.91 -15.08
CA GLN A 617 0.27 26.24 -15.64
C GLN A 617 0.36 25.55 -17.00
N GLU A 618 0.70 26.32 -18.04
CA GLU A 618 0.65 25.86 -19.43
C GLU A 618 1.86 24.99 -19.79
N ASP A 619 1.64 23.94 -20.60
CA ASP A 619 2.68 22.98 -20.99
C ASP A 619 3.71 23.60 -21.96
N TYR A 620 4.99 23.66 -21.56
CA TYR A 620 6.17 23.81 -22.44
C TYR A 620 7.40 23.09 -21.89
#